data_AF-A0A3M9N3S4-F1
#
_entry.id   AF-A0A3M9N3S4-F1
#
_cell.length_a   1.000
_cell.length_b   1.000
_cell.length_c   1.000
_cell.angle_alpha   90.00
_cell.angle_beta   90.00
_cell.angle_gamma   90.00
#
_symmetry.space_group_name_H-M   'P 1'
#
loop_
_entity.id
_entity.type
_entity.pdbx_description
1 polymer ?
#
loop_
_entity_poly.entity_id
_entity_poly.type
_entity_poly.pdbx_seq_one_letter_code
_entity_poly.pdbx_strand_id
1 'polypeptide(L)'
;MKLIKDKKFLQNVAHYIDLTNTVGGGVVQPQVHMQKRKKEAVLQVLLPGVAPEQCQVVLDKNQLTVMALHQSESTPAMQVPLFHQNFLLPPHVDFNALKVVHEGSTLRVHIPYLPQGPRFLEIEQQ
;
A
#
# COMPACT_ATOMS: atom_id res chain seq x y z
N MET A 1 -19.52 -40.66 9.54
CA MET A 1 -19.02 -39.33 9.11
C MET A 1 -17.53 -39.45 8.78
N LYS A 2 -17.15 -39.25 7.50
CA LYS A 2 -15.76 -39.44 7.00
C LYS A 2 -14.91 -38.17 7.02
N LEU A 3 -15.49 -37.02 7.40
CA LEU A 3 -14.85 -35.70 7.26
C LEU A 3 -13.59 -35.52 8.13
N ILE A 4 -13.55 -36.13 9.32
CA ILE A 4 -12.44 -35.98 10.29
C ILE A 4 -11.27 -36.93 9.95
N LYS A 5 -11.43 -37.86 9.00
CA LYS A 5 -10.37 -38.82 8.63
C LYS A 5 -9.53 -38.35 7.44
N ASP A 6 -9.96 -37.31 6.75
CA ASP A 6 -9.22 -36.74 5.63
C ASP A 6 -8.19 -35.73 6.15
N LYS A 7 -6.95 -36.19 6.29
CA LYS A 7 -5.82 -35.38 6.73
C LYS A 7 -5.61 -34.14 5.87
N LYS A 8 -5.85 -34.24 4.55
CA LYS A 8 -5.65 -33.13 3.61
C LYS A 8 -6.74 -32.07 3.80
N PHE A 9 -7.98 -32.51 4.00
CA PHE A 9 -9.07 -31.60 4.34
C PHE A 9 -8.80 -30.85 5.65
N LEU A 10 -8.43 -31.55 6.73
CA LEU A 10 -8.12 -30.93 8.03
C LEU A 10 -6.94 -29.96 7.94
N GLN A 11 -5.90 -30.31 7.19
CA GLN A 11 -4.74 -29.45 6.97
C GLN A 11 -5.14 -28.15 6.25
N ASN A 12 -5.94 -28.25 5.19
CA ASN A 12 -6.46 -27.06 4.49
C ASN A 12 -7.32 -26.19 5.41
N VAL A 13 -8.21 -26.79 6.21
CA VAL A 13 -9.04 -26.06 7.17
C VAL A 13 -8.17 -25.32 8.20
N ALA A 14 -7.11 -25.97 8.72
CA ALA A 14 -6.18 -25.32 9.63
C ALA A 14 -5.46 -24.12 8.99
N HIS A 15 -5.01 -24.23 7.73
CA HIS A 15 -4.40 -23.11 7.00
C HIS A 15 -5.38 -21.95 6.79
N TYR A 16 -6.65 -22.23 6.48
CA TYR A 16 -7.67 -21.18 6.37
C TYR A 16 -7.94 -20.49 7.70
N ILE A 17 -8.02 -21.25 8.80
CA ILE A 17 -8.22 -20.68 10.15
C ILE A 17 -7.06 -19.73 10.51
N ASP A 18 -5.83 -20.14 10.26
CA ASP A 18 -4.63 -19.34 10.54
C ASP A 18 -4.60 -18.02 9.74
N LEU A 19 -4.97 -18.09 8.45
CA LEU A 19 -5.12 -16.91 7.60
C LEU A 19 -6.23 -15.97 8.11
N THR A 20 -7.38 -16.52 8.49
CA THR A 20 -8.49 -15.69 9.01
C THR A 20 -8.13 -15.03 10.33
N ASN A 21 -7.35 -15.69 11.19
CA ASN A 21 -6.85 -15.08 12.42
C ASN A 21 -5.88 -13.92 12.13
N THR A 22 -5.01 -14.08 11.14
CA THR A 22 -4.09 -13.01 10.70
C THR A 22 -4.87 -11.79 10.22
N VAL A 23 -5.86 -11.95 9.34
CA VAL A 23 -6.66 -10.84 8.79
C VAL A 23 -7.63 -10.22 9.81
N GLY A 24 -8.26 -11.06 10.65
CA GLY A 24 -9.35 -10.66 11.53
C GLY A 24 -8.93 -10.14 12.91
N GLY A 25 -7.69 -10.40 13.35
CA GLY A 25 -7.24 -9.97 14.68
C GLY A 25 -5.73 -9.96 14.93
N GLY A 26 -4.89 -10.41 13.98
CA GLY A 26 -3.43 -10.50 14.15
C GLY A 26 -2.64 -9.30 13.64
N VAL A 27 -3.17 -8.51 12.69
CA VAL A 27 -2.56 -7.26 12.23
C VAL A 27 -3.26 -6.05 12.82
N VAL A 28 -2.48 -5.13 13.41
CA VAL A 28 -2.97 -3.83 13.85
C VAL A 28 -3.47 -3.04 12.63
N GLN A 29 -4.61 -2.37 12.78
CA GLN A 29 -5.20 -1.57 11.70
C GLN A 29 -4.18 -0.56 11.15
N PRO A 30 -3.90 -0.58 9.82
CA PRO A 30 -3.03 0.41 9.18
C PRO A 30 -3.54 1.83 9.37
N GLN A 31 -2.62 2.76 9.61
CA GLN A 31 -2.96 4.19 9.70
C GLN A 31 -2.33 4.96 8.54
N VAL A 32 -3.11 5.86 7.96
CA VAL A 32 -2.69 6.71 6.85
C VAL A 32 -2.74 8.16 7.26
N HIS A 33 -1.63 8.87 7.02
CA HIS A 33 -1.52 10.29 7.25
C HIS A 33 -0.91 10.98 6.03
N MET A 34 -1.52 12.08 5.59
CA MET A 34 -1.01 12.92 4.50
C MET A 34 -0.58 14.26 5.07
N GLN A 35 0.73 14.53 5.03
CA GLN A 35 1.29 15.80 5.47
C GLN A 35 1.66 16.65 4.25
N LYS A 36 0.96 17.78 4.05
CA LYS A 36 1.33 18.76 3.02
C LYS A 36 2.42 19.69 3.52
N ARG A 37 3.44 19.93 2.70
CA ARG A 37 4.54 20.88 2.96
C ARG A 37 4.64 21.85 1.80
N LYS A 38 5.55 22.84 1.89
CA LYS A 38 5.71 23.85 0.84
C LYS A 38 6.20 23.29 -0.50
N LYS A 39 7.03 22.24 -0.49
CA LYS A 39 7.70 21.69 -1.69
C LYS A 39 7.28 20.27 -2.05
N GLU A 40 6.57 19.60 -1.15
CA GLU A 40 6.16 18.20 -1.30
C GLU A 40 4.94 17.92 -0.44
N ALA A 41 4.23 16.84 -0.72
CA ALA A 41 3.43 16.14 0.26
C ALA A 41 4.18 14.87 0.70
N VAL A 42 3.98 14.46 1.95
CA VAL A 42 4.50 13.18 2.48
C VAL A 42 3.31 12.34 2.91
N LEU A 43 3.09 11.25 2.19
CA LEU A 43 2.16 10.20 2.58
C LEU A 43 2.87 9.25 3.53
N GLN A 44 2.34 9.09 4.73
CA GLN A 44 2.82 8.15 5.74
C GLN A 44 1.79 7.05 5.93
N VAL A 45 2.23 5.81 5.80
CA VAL A 45 1.41 4.61 6.02
C VAL A 45 2.10 3.80 7.11
N LEU A 46 1.48 3.76 8.29
CA LEU A 46 1.92 2.94 9.40
C LEU A 46 1.34 1.54 9.23
N LEU A 47 2.21 0.54 9.09
CA LEU A 47 1.86 -0.87 8.88
C LEU A 47 2.58 -1.73 9.95
N PRO A 48 2.08 -1.79 11.19
CA PRO A 48 2.73 -2.57 12.24
C PRO A 48 2.70 -4.06 11.92
N GLY A 49 3.84 -4.74 12.08
CA GLY A 49 3.94 -6.18 11.84
C GLY A 49 3.98 -6.59 10.36
N VAL A 50 4.04 -5.63 9.44
CA VAL A 50 4.23 -5.88 8.01
C VAL A 50 5.70 -5.65 7.65
N ALA A 51 6.32 -6.64 7.02
CA ALA A 51 7.69 -6.53 6.54
C ALA A 51 7.76 -5.67 5.26
N PRO A 52 8.87 -4.94 5.00
CA PRO A 52 9.00 -4.11 3.80
C PRO A 52 8.78 -4.89 2.50
N GLU A 53 9.18 -6.16 2.46
CA GLU A 53 9.06 -7.04 1.28
C GLU A 53 7.60 -7.40 0.95
N GLN A 54 6.70 -7.26 1.93
CA GLN A 54 5.26 -7.46 1.76
C GLN A 54 4.56 -6.20 1.24
N CYS A 55 5.24 -5.06 1.26
CA CYS A 55 4.68 -3.79 0.81
C CYS A 55 4.92 -3.58 -0.69
N GLN A 56 3.92 -3.05 -1.38
CA GLN A 56 4.04 -2.61 -2.77
C GLN A 56 3.47 -1.22 -2.93
N VAL A 57 4.20 -0.38 -3.67
CA VAL A 57 3.77 0.95 -4.07
C VAL A 57 3.82 1.02 -5.58
N VAL A 58 2.66 1.26 -6.19
CA VAL A 58 2.49 1.30 -7.64
C VAL A 58 1.99 2.68 -8.03
N LEU A 59 2.58 3.26 -9.07
CA LEU A 59 2.09 4.49 -9.70
C LEU A 59 1.60 4.14 -11.10
N ASP A 60 0.30 4.29 -11.35
CA ASP A 60 -0.29 4.25 -12.69
C ASP A 60 -0.87 5.63 -13.02
N LYS A 61 -0.26 6.32 -13.99
CA LYS A 61 -0.55 7.72 -14.33
C LYS A 61 -0.45 8.62 -13.09
N ASN A 62 -1.60 9.04 -12.55
CA ASN A 62 -1.69 9.85 -11.34
C ASN A 62 -2.36 9.11 -10.17
N GLN A 63 -2.57 7.80 -10.27
CA GLN A 63 -3.07 6.98 -9.17
C GLN A 63 -1.89 6.29 -8.49
N LEU A 64 -1.66 6.65 -7.23
CA LEU A 64 -0.71 5.99 -6.35
C LEU A 64 -1.45 4.93 -5.53
N THR A 65 -1.08 3.68 -5.71
CA THR A 65 -1.62 2.55 -4.96
C THR A 65 -0.58 2.08 -3.95
N VAL A 66 -0.97 2.00 -2.68
CA VAL A 66 -0.17 1.41 -1.62
C VAL A 66 -0.89 0.17 -1.11
N MET A 67 -0.21 -0.96 -1.12
CA MET A 67 -0.77 -2.23 -0.65
C MET A 67 0.26 -3.02 0.16
N ALA A 68 -0.26 -3.88 1.04
CA ALA A 68 0.52 -4.88 1.74
C ALA A 68 -0.13 -6.25 1.56
N LEU A 69 0.67 -7.25 1.20
CA LEU A 69 0.22 -8.61 0.92
C LEU A 69 0.89 -9.58 1.89
N HIS A 70 0.11 -10.35 2.61
CA HIS A 70 0.62 -11.50 3.36
C HIS A 70 0.74 -12.70 2.43
N GLN A 71 1.89 -13.35 2.44
CA GLN A 71 2.11 -14.61 1.74
C GLN A 71 2.17 -15.73 2.77
N SER A 72 1.32 -16.74 2.62
CA SER A 72 1.36 -17.93 3.48
C SER A 72 2.62 -18.74 3.21
N GLU A 73 3.42 -19.01 4.24
CA GLU A 73 4.62 -19.85 4.10
C GLU A 73 4.28 -21.30 3.70
N SER A 74 3.15 -21.83 4.18
CA SER A 74 2.69 -23.18 3.85
C SER A 74 2.03 -23.28 2.48
N THR A 75 1.53 -22.16 1.95
CA THR A 75 0.76 -22.12 0.71
C THR A 75 1.10 -20.85 -0.10
N PRO A 76 2.26 -20.78 -0.78
CA PRO A 76 2.73 -19.56 -1.44
C PRO A 76 1.76 -19.00 -2.51
N ALA A 77 0.93 -19.87 -3.11
CA ALA A 77 -0.10 -19.48 -4.06
C ALA A 77 -1.27 -18.69 -3.41
N MET A 78 -1.34 -18.67 -2.07
CA MET A 78 -2.38 -17.98 -1.33
C MET A 78 -1.81 -16.68 -0.76
N GLN A 79 -2.10 -15.58 -1.44
CA GLN A 79 -1.78 -14.23 -1.00
C GLN A 79 -3.03 -13.55 -0.48
N VAL A 80 -2.92 -12.86 0.65
CA VAL A 80 -4.05 -12.17 1.28
C VAL A 80 -3.72 -10.69 1.46
N PRO A 81 -4.59 -9.77 1.01
CA PRO A 81 -4.37 -8.35 1.21
C PRO A 81 -4.54 -7.99 2.70
N LEU A 82 -3.48 -7.40 3.27
CA LEU A 82 -3.48 -6.82 4.61
C LEU A 82 -3.89 -5.34 4.58
N PHE A 83 -3.52 -4.65 3.50
CA PHE A 83 -3.80 -3.24 3.28
C PHE A 83 -3.91 -2.97 1.78
N HIS A 84 -4.83 -2.11 1.39
CA HIS A 84 -4.95 -1.63 0.01
C HIS A 84 -5.62 -0.26 -0.01
N GLN A 85 -4.91 0.76 -0.47
CA GLN A 85 -5.46 2.10 -0.60
C GLN A 85 -4.92 2.83 -1.83
N ASN A 86 -5.82 3.53 -2.51
CA ASN A 86 -5.54 4.32 -3.69
C ASN A 86 -5.57 5.81 -3.33
N PHE A 87 -4.60 6.56 -3.86
CA PHE A 87 -4.48 8.00 -3.71
C PHE A 87 -4.43 8.63 -5.10
N LEU A 88 -5.33 9.55 -5.37
CA LEU A 88 -5.27 10.36 -6.58
C LEU A 88 -4.29 11.51 -6.37
N LEU A 89 -3.18 11.48 -7.09
CA LEU A 89 -2.17 12.54 -7.05
C LEU A 89 -2.62 13.71 -7.94
N PRO A 90 -2.47 14.95 -7.47
CA PRO A 90 -2.81 16.11 -8.28
C PRO A 90 -1.81 16.33 -9.41
N PRO A 91 -2.19 17.05 -10.48
CA PRO A 91 -1.36 17.19 -11.69
C PRO A 91 -0.09 18.02 -11.50
N HIS A 92 0.03 18.77 -10.40
CA HIS A 92 1.21 19.58 -10.07
C HIS A 92 2.31 18.79 -9.33
N VAL A 93 2.24 17.46 -9.34
CA VAL A 93 3.26 16.58 -8.76
C VAL A 93 4.33 16.28 -9.78
N ASP A 94 5.59 16.25 -9.35
CA ASP A 94 6.69 15.74 -10.16
C ASP A 94 6.74 14.21 -10.06
N PHE A 95 6.09 13.53 -11.00
CA PHE A 95 5.97 12.07 -10.99
C PHE A 95 7.32 11.33 -11.09
N ASN A 96 8.33 11.95 -11.70
CA ASN A 96 9.65 11.35 -11.88
C ASN A 96 10.51 11.40 -10.61
N ALA A 97 10.14 12.28 -9.67
CA ALA A 97 10.87 12.49 -8.42
C ALA A 97 10.17 11.85 -7.20
N LEU A 98 9.13 11.03 -7.39
CA LEU A 98 8.54 10.27 -6.28
C LEU A 98 9.59 9.36 -5.66
N LYS A 99 9.57 9.29 -4.33
CA LYS A 99 10.46 8.41 -3.58
C LYS A 99 9.69 7.69 -2.48
N VAL A 100 9.92 6.39 -2.38
CA VAL A 100 9.40 5.56 -1.30
C VAL A 100 10.54 5.23 -0.34
N VAL A 101 10.32 5.43 0.94
CA VAL A 101 11.27 5.12 2.01
C VAL A 101 10.54 4.33 3.08
N HIS A 102 11.16 3.27 3.57
CA HIS A 102 10.65 2.49 4.70
C HIS A 102 11.53 2.72 5.92
N GLU A 103 10.92 3.13 7.04
CA GLU A 103 11.59 3.36 8.32
C GLU A 103 10.80 2.68 9.45
N GLY A 104 11.38 1.66 10.08
CA GLY A 104 10.74 0.92 11.16
C GLY A 104 9.48 0.19 10.65
N SER A 105 8.30 0.61 11.11
CA SER A 105 7.00 0.11 10.66
C SER A 105 6.23 1.12 9.78
N THR A 106 6.91 2.15 9.29
CA THR A 106 6.30 3.24 8.53
C THR A 106 6.84 3.27 7.11
N LEU A 107 5.92 3.22 6.15
CA LEU A 107 6.18 3.51 4.76
C LEU A 107 5.93 5.00 4.49
N ARG A 108 6.91 5.70 3.93
CA ARG A 108 6.78 7.11 3.54
C ARG A 108 6.91 7.24 2.05
N VAL A 109 5.92 7.85 1.41
CA VAL A 109 5.97 8.26 0.01
C VAL A 109 6.14 9.77 -0.05
N HIS A 110 7.29 10.21 -0.55
CA HIS A 110 7.58 11.60 -0.85
C HIS A 110 7.01 11.94 -2.22
N ILE A 111 6.14 12.95 -2.24
CA ILE A 111 5.36 13.38 -3.40
C ILE A 111 5.76 14.85 -3.68
N PRO A 112 6.87 15.09 -4.37
CA PRO A 112 7.34 16.45 -4.64
C PRO A 112 6.41 17.19 -5.59
N TYR A 113 6.30 18.50 -5.39
CA TYR A 113 5.57 19.36 -6.32
C TYR A 113 6.49 19.83 -7.44
N LEU A 114 5.92 20.01 -8.63
CA LEU A 114 6.60 20.68 -9.73
C LEU A 114 7.01 22.09 -9.30
N PRO A 115 8.18 22.59 -9.74
CA PRO A 115 8.72 23.88 -9.32
C PRO A 115 7.95 25.10 -9.87
N GLN A 116 6.75 24.93 -10.41
CA GLN A 116 6.08 25.98 -11.19
C GLN A 116 5.24 26.91 -10.31
N GLY A 117 5.55 28.20 -10.40
CA GLY A 117 4.68 29.29 -9.98
C GLY A 117 3.62 29.61 -11.03
N PRO A 118 2.74 30.61 -10.79
CA PRO A 118 1.77 31.03 -11.78
C PRO A 118 2.48 31.49 -13.07
N ARG A 119 2.05 30.97 -14.23
CA ARG A 119 2.48 31.43 -15.55
C ARG A 119 1.37 32.29 -16.16
N PHE A 120 1.74 33.47 -16.64
CA PHE A 120 0.86 34.27 -17.48
C PHE A 120 0.82 33.69 -18.89
N LEU A 121 -0.38 33.54 -19.43
CA LEU A 121 -0.60 33.08 -20.79
C LEU A 121 -0.95 34.30 -21.65
N GLU A 122 -0.37 34.37 -22.85
CA GLU A 122 -0.75 35.37 -23.84
C GLU A 122 -2.03 34.92 -24.55
N ILE A 123 -2.91 35.86 -24.88
CA ILE A 123 -4.16 35.59 -25.61
C ILE A 123 -3.87 35.82 -27.10
N GLU A 124 -3.91 34.75 -27.90
CA GLU A 124 -3.87 34.88 -29.36
C GLU A 124 -5.22 35.40 -29.87
N GLN A 125 -5.19 36.48 -30.66
CA GLN A 125 -6.37 37.01 -31.36
C GLN A 125 -6.31 36.55 -32.82
N GLN A 126 -7.38 35.90 -33.28
CA GLN A 126 -7.60 35.51 -34.68
C GLN A 126 -8.40 36.56 -35.44
#